data_AF-A0A2Z4UF39-F1
#
_entry.id   AF-A0A2Z4UF39-F1
#
_cell.length_a   1.000
_cell.length_b   1.000
_cell.length_c   1.000
_cell.angle_alpha   90.00
_cell.angle_beta   90.00
_cell.angle_gamma   90.00
#
_symmetry.space_group_name_H-M   'P 1'
#
loop_
_entity.id
_entity.type
_entity.pdbx_description
1 polymer ?
#
loop_
_entity_poly.entity_id
_entity_poly.type
_entity_poly.pdbx_seq_one_letter_code
_entity_poly.pdbx_strand_id
1 'polypeptide(L)'
;MFAIADVEKRAANLAAWPLAAAAIVIAIPFYQTVGEYEMLGFKYWGGEGFNRMEVIRNFALIVGGFLGLWLAWRRIVLMDQQTEVALQDSSRTEKQNIAERFERAVDLLNSEELQFKHYGAIRMMGIATADPDEYLTPAIHLMCVAVREIANKETISREHSGPVHDVVREIVTYIFDLGETFELSLGDEAPIDLRNTYLHGMTLVDRHVRGDSVSGCVFNDFDFEGCTFKGWFGEDLEFQEVEFRDCDLRRGAFRSAQYVESGFLRSVVGDHSFMGCRMSGTLFNVLLWPTNTQHIFTRCDLSGTDFAYADDDEDLQRYEFQKDAVHTAEYTPDSFRACTVEHEDALPTGLEFNEPPLAATAVKSETGSGYNLVVDFRDRKEREDD
;
A
#
# COMPACT_ATOMS: atom_id res chain seq x y z
N MET A 1 3.96 -31.82 5.42
CA MET A 1 3.33 -31.85 6.77
C MET A 1 2.59 -33.16 7.06
N PHE A 2 1.81 -33.73 6.12
CA PHE A 2 1.09 -35.01 6.31
C PHE A 2 1.97 -36.24 6.65
N ALA A 3 3.23 -36.30 6.20
CA ALA A 3 4.11 -37.43 6.47
C ALA A 3 4.68 -37.45 7.91
N ILE A 4 4.70 -36.30 8.61
CA ILE A 4 5.27 -36.21 9.97
C ILE A 4 4.24 -36.65 11.02
N ALA A 5 2.97 -36.27 10.84
CA ALA A 5 1.88 -36.66 11.73
C ALA A 5 1.66 -38.19 11.77
N ASP A 6 1.87 -38.89 10.65
CA ASP A 6 1.70 -40.35 10.58
C ASP A 6 2.86 -41.11 11.25
N VAL A 7 4.05 -40.50 11.31
CA VAL A 7 5.22 -41.04 12.02
C VAL A 7 5.06 -40.89 13.53
N GLU A 8 4.56 -39.76 14.03
CA GLU A 8 4.28 -39.58 15.46
C GLU A 8 3.18 -40.50 15.97
N LYS A 9 2.13 -40.72 15.17
CA LYS A 9 1.03 -41.64 15.51
C LYS A 9 1.51 -43.10 15.61
N ARG A 10 2.47 -43.49 14.76
CA ARG A 10 3.13 -44.79 14.85
C ARG A 10 4.08 -44.88 16.05
N ALA A 11 4.82 -43.82 16.36
CA ALA A 11 5.71 -43.77 17.51
C ALA A 11 4.97 -43.86 18.86
N ALA A 12 3.83 -43.18 19.00
CA ALA A 12 2.99 -43.24 20.21
C ALA A 12 2.41 -44.65 20.44
N ASN A 13 1.97 -45.32 19.37
CA ASN A 13 1.56 -46.72 19.45
C ASN A 13 2.73 -47.67 19.76
N LEU A 14 3.93 -47.39 19.23
CA LEU A 14 5.13 -48.15 19.52
C LEU A 14 5.67 -47.95 20.94
N ALA A 15 5.36 -46.84 21.64
CA ALA A 15 5.78 -46.58 23.02
C ALA A 15 4.89 -47.24 24.09
N ALA A 16 3.63 -47.56 23.76
CA ALA A 16 2.72 -48.24 24.67
C ALA A 16 3.09 -49.73 24.91
N TRP A 17 3.65 -50.39 23.89
CA TRP A 17 4.07 -51.78 23.96
C TRP A 17 5.29 -52.02 24.88
N PRO A 18 6.36 -51.20 24.85
CA PRO A 18 7.49 -51.28 25.77
C PRO A 18 7.12 -51.10 27.23
N LEU A 19 6.15 -50.25 27.57
CA LEU A 19 5.70 -50.08 28.96
C LEU A 19 4.91 -51.30 29.46
N ALA A 20 4.02 -51.85 28.63
CA ALA A 20 3.31 -53.09 28.96
C ALA A 20 4.28 -54.29 29.04
N ALA A 21 5.22 -54.37 28.09
CA ALA A 21 6.26 -55.39 28.09
C ALA A 21 7.23 -55.21 29.27
N ALA A 22 7.64 -53.99 29.62
CA ALA A 22 8.47 -53.70 30.78
C ALA A 22 7.74 -54.01 32.09
N ALA A 23 6.43 -53.74 32.20
CA ALA A 23 5.64 -54.14 33.35
C ALA A 23 5.61 -55.67 33.51
N ILE A 24 5.47 -56.42 32.42
CA ILE A 24 5.50 -57.90 32.42
C ILE A 24 6.91 -58.42 32.74
N VAL A 25 7.94 -57.84 32.11
CA VAL A 25 9.35 -58.24 32.25
C VAL A 25 9.92 -57.82 33.61
N ILE A 26 9.38 -56.80 34.27
CA ILE A 26 9.70 -56.48 35.67
C ILE A 26 8.90 -57.40 36.59
N ALA A 27 7.63 -57.67 36.31
CA ALA A 27 6.79 -58.52 37.16
C ALA A 27 7.27 -59.99 37.24
N ILE A 28 7.82 -60.55 36.15
CA ILE A 28 8.22 -61.97 36.09
C ILE A 28 9.46 -62.28 36.96
N PRO A 29 10.61 -61.59 36.82
CA PRO A 29 11.78 -61.79 37.68
C PRO A 29 11.49 -61.33 39.10
N PHE A 30 10.74 -60.24 39.28
CA PHE A 30 10.31 -59.78 40.61
C PHE A 30 9.54 -60.90 41.32
N TYR A 31 8.60 -61.60 40.68
CA TYR A 31 7.94 -62.77 41.29
C TYR A 31 8.90 -63.92 41.67
N GLN A 32 10.00 -64.09 40.95
CA GLN A 32 10.98 -65.16 41.18
C GLN A 32 12.01 -64.83 42.26
N THR A 33 12.56 -63.60 42.30
CA THR A 33 13.54 -63.18 43.32
C THR A 33 12.91 -62.67 44.61
N VAL A 34 11.67 -62.18 44.55
CA VAL A 34 10.98 -61.64 45.73
C VAL A 34 10.40 -62.73 46.64
N GLY A 35 10.34 -63.98 46.18
CA GLY A 35 10.04 -65.13 47.03
C GLY A 35 10.99 -65.28 48.23
N GLU A 36 12.18 -64.67 48.19
CA GLU A 36 13.17 -64.71 49.28
C GLU A 36 13.16 -63.47 50.19
N TYR A 37 12.58 -62.34 49.77
CA TYR A 37 12.51 -61.12 50.60
C TYR A 37 11.20 -61.08 51.40
N GLU A 38 11.29 -61.16 52.73
CA GLU A 38 10.14 -61.23 53.64
C GLU A 38 9.10 -60.12 53.41
N MET A 39 9.52 -58.91 53.01
CA MET A 39 8.65 -57.74 52.80
C MET A 39 7.66 -57.82 51.62
N LEU A 40 7.72 -58.86 50.81
CA LEU A 40 6.82 -59.01 49.67
C LEU A 40 6.33 -60.46 49.51
N GLY A 41 6.82 -61.38 50.34
CA GLY A 41 6.21 -62.69 50.51
C GLY A 41 4.78 -62.55 51.06
N PHE A 42 3.94 -63.57 50.83
CA PHE A 42 2.58 -63.64 51.38
C PHE A 42 2.52 -63.41 52.91
N LYS A 43 3.64 -63.63 53.60
CA LYS A 43 3.81 -63.39 55.04
C LYS A 43 3.83 -61.90 55.42
N TYR A 44 4.34 -60.99 54.58
CA TYR A 44 4.32 -59.54 54.87
C TYR A 44 2.98 -58.89 54.58
N TRP A 45 2.35 -59.27 53.47
CA TRP A 45 1.03 -58.75 53.12
C TRP A 45 -0.07 -59.30 54.02
N GLY A 46 0.24 -60.27 54.90
CA GLY A 46 -0.78 -61.03 55.58
C GLY A 46 -0.52 -61.63 56.96
N GLY A 47 0.72 -61.69 57.44
CA GLY A 47 1.04 -62.36 58.70
C GLY A 47 0.84 -63.88 58.67
N GLU A 48 1.11 -64.54 59.79
CA GLU A 48 0.89 -65.98 59.97
C GLU A 48 -0.62 -66.27 60.11
N GLY A 49 -1.20 -66.94 59.10
CA GLY A 49 -2.63 -67.26 59.04
C GLY A 49 -3.42 -66.55 57.92
N PHE A 50 -2.74 -65.92 56.95
CA PHE A 50 -3.43 -65.03 56.02
C PHE A 50 -4.34 -65.68 54.98
N ASN A 51 -5.43 -64.98 54.69
CA ASN A 51 -6.36 -65.31 53.63
C ASN A 51 -5.81 -64.82 52.28
N ARG A 52 -5.37 -65.75 51.43
CA ARG A 52 -4.83 -65.46 50.07
C ARG A 52 -5.72 -64.55 49.23
N MET A 53 -7.03 -64.54 49.50
CA MET A 53 -7.99 -63.65 48.85
C MET A 53 -7.70 -62.16 49.09
N GLU A 54 -7.17 -61.77 50.25
CA GLU A 54 -6.88 -60.36 50.55
C GLU A 54 -5.67 -59.82 49.80
N VAL A 55 -4.62 -60.64 49.59
CA VAL A 55 -3.46 -60.26 48.74
C VAL A 55 -3.92 -60.08 47.30
N ILE A 56 -4.69 -61.03 46.78
CA ILE A 56 -5.22 -60.98 45.41
C ILE A 56 -6.09 -59.74 45.23
N ARG A 57 -6.95 -59.42 46.21
CA ARG A 57 -7.78 -58.21 46.21
C ARG A 57 -6.93 -56.93 46.14
N ASN A 58 -5.92 -56.78 47.00
CA ASN A 58 -5.08 -55.58 47.03
C ASN A 58 -4.26 -55.43 45.74
N PHE A 59 -3.75 -56.54 45.20
CA PHE A 59 -3.06 -56.54 43.91
C PHE A 59 -4.00 -56.14 42.77
N ALA A 60 -5.22 -56.68 42.73
CA ALA A 60 -6.24 -56.31 41.75
C ALA A 60 -6.60 -54.81 41.83
N LEU A 61 -6.65 -54.23 43.04
CA LEU A 61 -6.88 -52.80 43.23
C LEU A 61 -5.73 -51.93 42.68
N ILE A 62 -4.47 -52.33 42.90
CA ILE A 62 -3.30 -51.60 42.38
C ILE A 62 -3.27 -51.65 40.86
N VAL A 63 -3.42 -52.85 40.28
CA VAL A 63 -3.46 -53.03 38.81
C VAL A 63 -4.64 -52.29 38.20
N GLY A 64 -5.82 -52.37 38.82
CA GLY A 64 -7.00 -51.62 38.41
C GLY A 64 -6.80 -50.11 38.46
N GLY A 65 -6.10 -49.59 39.47
CA GLY A 65 -5.74 -48.18 39.60
C GLY A 65 -4.80 -47.70 38.48
N PHE A 66 -3.74 -48.45 38.17
CA PHE A 66 -2.84 -48.12 37.06
C PHE A 66 -3.53 -48.21 35.70
N LEU A 67 -4.35 -49.24 35.48
CA LEU A 67 -5.14 -49.35 34.25
C LEU A 67 -6.11 -48.18 34.09
N GLY A 68 -6.77 -47.78 35.19
CA GLY A 68 -7.65 -46.60 35.23
C GLY A 68 -6.90 -45.31 34.90
N LEU A 69 -5.72 -45.08 35.49
CA LEU A 69 -4.87 -43.92 35.22
C LEU A 69 -4.38 -43.91 33.76
N TRP A 70 -3.97 -45.06 33.23
CA TRP A 70 -3.54 -45.19 31.84
C TRP A 70 -4.68 -44.92 30.85
N LEU A 71 -5.87 -45.46 31.11
CA LEU A 71 -7.06 -45.17 30.30
C LEU A 71 -7.44 -43.68 30.36
N ALA A 72 -7.35 -43.07 31.55
CA ALA A 72 -7.58 -41.64 31.73
C ALA A 72 -6.57 -40.78 30.94
N TRP A 73 -5.27 -41.09 31.05
CA TRP A 73 -4.22 -40.44 30.27
C TRP A 73 -4.47 -40.58 28.77
N ARG A 74 -4.75 -41.79 28.29
CA ARG A 74 -5.03 -42.05 26.88
C ARG A 74 -6.22 -41.24 26.39
N ARG A 75 -7.27 -41.11 27.20
CA ARG A 75 -8.44 -40.28 26.88
C ARG A 75 -8.06 -38.79 26.76
N ILE A 76 -7.23 -38.27 27.66
CA ILE A 76 -6.73 -36.87 27.60
C ILE A 76 -5.98 -36.64 26.28
N VAL A 77 -5.02 -37.50 25.95
CA VAL A 77 -4.25 -37.39 24.70
C VAL A 77 -5.13 -37.43 23.46
N LEU A 78 -6.14 -38.31 23.42
CA LEU A 78 -7.07 -38.38 22.30
C LEU A 78 -7.97 -37.14 22.21
N MET A 79 -8.37 -36.56 23.34
CA MET A 79 -9.17 -35.34 23.40
C MET A 79 -8.37 -34.12 22.94
N ASP A 80 -7.09 -34.03 23.32
CA ASP A 80 -6.19 -32.97 22.87
C ASP A 80 -6.01 -33.01 21.35
N GLN A 81 -5.80 -34.22 20.78
CA GLN A 81 -5.71 -34.40 19.32
C GLN A 81 -7.02 -34.01 18.60
N GLN A 82 -8.18 -34.36 19.17
CA GLN A 82 -9.47 -33.95 18.60
C GLN A 82 -9.67 -32.43 18.67
N THR A 83 -9.21 -31.81 19.75
CA THR A 83 -9.28 -30.34 19.92
C THR A 83 -8.39 -29.64 18.90
N GLU A 84 -7.18 -30.13 18.66
CA GLU A 84 -6.28 -29.58 17.65
C GLU A 84 -6.85 -29.71 16.23
N VAL A 85 -7.38 -30.88 15.87
CA VAL A 85 -8.04 -31.07 14.57
C VAL A 85 -9.26 -30.16 14.44
N ALA A 86 -10.07 -30.02 15.49
CA ALA A 86 -11.21 -29.11 15.50
C ALA A 86 -10.80 -27.63 15.34
N LEU A 87 -9.68 -27.22 15.95
CA LEU A 87 -9.12 -25.87 15.77
C LEU A 87 -8.63 -25.65 14.34
N GLN A 88 -7.93 -26.63 13.75
CA GLN A 88 -7.49 -26.56 12.36
C GLN A 88 -8.67 -26.53 11.39
N ASP A 89 -9.70 -27.34 11.61
CA ASP A 89 -10.91 -27.36 10.79
C ASP A 89 -11.72 -26.07 10.93
N SER A 90 -11.79 -25.49 12.14
CA SER A 90 -12.41 -24.18 12.37
C SER A 90 -11.68 -23.08 11.58
N SER A 91 -10.34 -23.05 11.63
CA SER A 91 -9.54 -22.09 10.87
C SER A 91 -9.71 -22.27 9.35
N ARG A 92 -9.77 -23.52 8.87
CA ARG A 92 -10.06 -23.80 7.45
C ARG A 92 -11.45 -23.33 7.03
N THR A 93 -12.46 -23.56 7.87
CA THR A 93 -13.84 -23.13 7.61
C THR A 93 -13.94 -21.60 7.59
N GLU A 94 -13.23 -20.92 8.49
CA GLU A 94 -13.14 -19.47 8.50
C GLU A 94 -12.51 -18.93 7.21
N LYS A 95 -11.36 -19.47 6.79
CA LYS A 95 -10.72 -19.12 5.51
C LYS A 95 -11.64 -19.35 4.31
N GLN A 96 -12.34 -20.48 4.27
CA GLN A 96 -13.33 -20.77 3.22
C GLN A 96 -14.47 -19.73 3.21
N ASN A 97 -14.98 -19.34 4.38
CA ASN A 97 -16.02 -18.31 4.48
C ASN A 97 -15.51 -16.93 4.02
N ILE A 98 -14.25 -16.59 4.29
CA ILE A 98 -13.64 -15.34 3.81
C ILE A 98 -13.49 -15.39 2.28
N ALA A 99 -12.99 -16.49 1.73
CA ALA A 99 -12.87 -16.69 0.29
C ALA A 99 -14.22 -16.56 -0.43
N GLU A 100 -15.28 -17.21 0.09
CA GLU A 100 -16.64 -17.08 -0.47
C GLU A 100 -17.17 -15.63 -0.42
N ARG A 101 -16.85 -14.87 0.64
CA ARG A 101 -17.24 -13.46 0.73
C ARG A 101 -16.48 -12.60 -0.28
N PHE A 102 -15.21 -12.92 -0.49
CA PHE A 102 -14.38 -12.25 -1.48
C PHE A 102 -14.91 -12.52 -2.89
N GLU A 103 -15.18 -13.78 -3.24
CA GLU A 103 -15.80 -14.15 -4.52
C GLU A 103 -17.11 -13.39 -4.77
N ARG A 104 -18.00 -13.30 -3.77
CA ARG A 104 -19.22 -12.50 -3.91
C ARG A 104 -18.95 -11.00 -4.08
N ALA A 105 -17.90 -10.46 -3.48
CA ALA A 105 -17.49 -9.07 -3.70
C ALA A 105 -16.98 -8.86 -5.12
N VAL A 106 -16.26 -9.83 -5.69
CA VAL A 106 -15.82 -9.84 -7.10
C VAL A 106 -17.04 -9.86 -8.04
N ASP A 107 -18.02 -10.72 -7.77
CA ASP A 107 -19.25 -10.78 -8.57
C ASP A 107 -20.00 -9.45 -8.58
N LEU A 108 -20.09 -8.79 -7.42
CA LEU A 108 -20.69 -7.46 -7.28
C LEU A 108 -19.89 -6.40 -8.03
N LEU A 109 -18.56 -6.44 -7.96
CA LEU A 109 -17.66 -5.51 -8.66
C LEU A 109 -17.77 -5.62 -10.19
N ASN A 110 -18.09 -6.82 -10.69
CA ASN A 110 -18.32 -7.11 -12.11
C ASN A 110 -19.75 -6.83 -12.60
N SER A 111 -20.64 -6.37 -11.73
CA SER A 111 -22.02 -6.03 -12.09
C SER A 111 -22.09 -4.88 -13.10
N GLU A 112 -23.10 -4.87 -13.98
CA GLU A 112 -23.35 -3.74 -14.88
C GLU A 112 -23.86 -2.49 -14.13
N GLU A 113 -24.52 -2.70 -12.99
CA GLU A 113 -25.05 -1.60 -12.17
C GLU A 113 -23.95 -0.98 -11.31
N LEU A 114 -23.73 0.32 -11.50
CA LEU A 114 -22.70 1.09 -10.80
C LEU A 114 -22.78 0.99 -9.26
N GLN A 115 -24.00 0.96 -8.70
CA GLN A 115 -24.20 0.82 -7.26
C GLN A 115 -23.67 -0.50 -6.72
N PHE A 116 -23.83 -1.60 -7.48
CA PHE A 116 -23.28 -2.89 -7.09
C PHE A 116 -21.77 -2.93 -7.25
N LYS A 117 -21.21 -2.24 -8.26
CA LYS A 117 -19.75 -2.09 -8.38
C LYS A 117 -19.15 -1.41 -7.15
N HIS A 118 -19.73 -0.28 -6.75
CA HIS A 118 -19.30 0.43 -5.55
C HIS A 118 -19.42 -0.47 -4.30
N TYR A 119 -20.55 -1.16 -4.12
CA TYR A 119 -20.75 -2.06 -3.00
C TYR A 119 -19.75 -3.24 -2.98
N GLY A 120 -19.41 -3.76 -4.16
CA GLY A 120 -18.35 -4.76 -4.33
C GLY A 120 -17.00 -4.25 -3.85
N ALA A 121 -16.62 -3.02 -4.23
CA ALA A 121 -15.38 -2.39 -3.80
C ALA A 121 -15.31 -2.17 -2.28
N ILE A 122 -16.39 -1.66 -1.65
CA ILE A 122 -16.45 -1.50 -0.18
C ILE A 122 -16.23 -2.85 0.53
N ARG A 123 -16.91 -3.91 0.06
CA ARG A 123 -16.76 -5.24 0.66
C ARG A 123 -15.35 -5.79 0.47
N MET A 124 -14.78 -5.58 -0.71
CA MET A 124 -13.43 -6.02 -1.05
C MET A 124 -12.39 -5.32 -0.17
N MET A 125 -12.52 -4.01 0.05
CA MET A 125 -11.71 -3.24 1.00
C MET A 125 -11.82 -3.83 2.41
N GLY A 126 -13.03 -4.05 2.91
CA GLY A 126 -13.23 -4.61 4.25
C GLY A 126 -12.60 -6.01 4.45
N ILE A 127 -12.60 -6.85 3.41
CA ILE A 127 -11.95 -8.17 3.45
C ILE A 127 -10.43 -8.03 3.39
N ALA A 128 -9.91 -7.19 2.48
CA ALA A 128 -8.49 -6.94 2.33
C ALA A 128 -7.85 -6.31 3.58
N THR A 129 -8.57 -5.45 4.30
CA THR A 129 -8.11 -4.91 5.58
C THR A 129 -8.14 -5.97 6.70
N ALA A 130 -9.09 -6.90 6.67
CA ALA A 130 -9.22 -7.94 7.69
C ALA A 130 -8.19 -9.07 7.53
N ASP A 131 -7.82 -9.41 6.29
CA ASP A 131 -6.84 -10.47 5.98
C ASP A 131 -5.90 -10.00 4.82
N PRO A 132 -4.97 -9.09 5.13
CA PRO A 132 -4.16 -8.42 4.11
C PRO A 132 -3.18 -9.36 3.40
N ASP A 133 -2.63 -10.35 4.10
CA ASP A 133 -1.63 -11.27 3.55
C ASP A 133 -2.17 -12.05 2.33
N GLU A 134 -3.47 -12.37 2.33
CA GLU A 134 -4.09 -13.20 1.29
C GLU A 134 -4.87 -12.36 0.26
N TYR A 135 -5.51 -11.25 0.68
CA TYR A 135 -6.49 -10.54 -0.17
C TYR A 135 -6.11 -9.13 -0.59
N LEU A 136 -5.03 -8.53 -0.05
CA LEU A 136 -4.69 -7.13 -0.35
C LEU A 136 -4.30 -6.91 -1.82
N THR A 137 -3.36 -7.72 -2.34
CA THR A 137 -2.95 -7.63 -3.75
C THR A 137 -4.08 -7.92 -4.73
N PRO A 138 -4.85 -9.03 -4.59
CA PRO A 138 -6.00 -9.27 -5.46
C PRO A 138 -7.05 -8.16 -5.41
N ALA A 139 -7.31 -7.59 -4.22
CA ALA A 139 -8.26 -6.51 -4.05
C ALA A 139 -7.86 -5.25 -4.83
N ILE A 140 -6.63 -4.77 -4.61
CA ILE A 140 -6.08 -3.61 -5.32
C ILE A 140 -6.16 -3.82 -6.84
N HIS A 141 -5.74 -4.99 -7.31
CA HIS A 141 -5.72 -5.30 -8.75
C HIS A 141 -7.13 -5.31 -9.36
N LEU A 142 -8.10 -5.98 -8.72
CA LEU A 142 -9.48 -6.05 -9.23
C LEU A 142 -10.18 -4.70 -9.21
N MET A 143 -9.97 -3.89 -8.17
CA MET A 143 -10.49 -2.52 -8.13
C MET A 143 -9.86 -1.63 -9.20
N CYS A 144 -8.57 -1.74 -9.47
CA CYS A 144 -7.91 -1.04 -10.57
C CYS A 144 -8.49 -1.43 -11.95
N VAL A 145 -8.77 -2.72 -12.16
CA VAL A 145 -9.48 -3.19 -13.37
C VAL A 145 -10.86 -2.57 -13.47
N ALA A 146 -11.63 -2.55 -12.38
CA ALA A 146 -12.96 -1.96 -12.36
C ALA A 146 -12.94 -0.45 -12.65
N VAL A 147 -12.02 0.30 -12.04
CA VAL A 147 -11.85 1.75 -12.30
C VAL A 147 -11.58 2.01 -13.77
N ARG A 148 -10.62 1.30 -14.38
CA ARG A 148 -10.32 1.42 -15.82
C ARG A 148 -11.53 1.13 -16.69
N GLU A 149 -12.28 0.09 -16.37
CA GLU A 149 -13.47 -0.28 -17.12
C GLU A 149 -14.57 0.79 -17.03
N ILE A 150 -14.80 1.35 -15.83
CA ILE A 150 -15.81 2.38 -15.60
C ILE A 150 -15.40 3.70 -16.27
N ALA A 151 -14.19 4.17 -16.00
CA ALA A 151 -13.68 5.44 -16.51
C ALA A 151 -13.62 5.49 -18.04
N ASN A 152 -13.16 4.40 -18.68
CA ASN A 152 -13.01 4.37 -20.15
C ASN A 152 -14.34 4.21 -20.90
N LYS A 153 -15.40 3.70 -20.25
CA LYS A 153 -16.74 3.71 -20.83
C LYS A 153 -17.32 5.13 -20.88
N GLU A 154 -17.04 5.95 -19.86
CA GLU A 154 -17.56 7.31 -19.73
C GLU A 154 -16.77 8.38 -20.49
N THR A 155 -15.53 8.13 -20.91
CA THR A 155 -14.75 9.12 -21.69
C THR A 155 -15.46 9.55 -23.00
N ILE A 156 -16.48 8.78 -23.42
CA ILE A 156 -17.34 9.07 -24.57
C ILE A 156 -18.41 10.15 -24.24
N SER A 157 -18.74 10.36 -22.97
CA SER A 157 -19.79 11.27 -22.48
C SER A 157 -19.21 12.44 -21.67
N ARG A 158 -18.37 13.26 -22.31
CA ARG A 158 -17.49 14.29 -21.72
C ARG A 158 -18.14 15.47 -20.95
N GLU A 159 -19.44 15.48 -20.68
CA GLU A 159 -20.13 16.71 -20.23
C GLU A 159 -20.78 16.69 -18.85
N HIS A 160 -20.75 15.60 -18.07
CA HIS A 160 -21.55 15.58 -16.84
C HIS A 160 -20.83 14.97 -15.63
N SER A 161 -20.64 15.79 -14.59
CA SER A 161 -20.52 15.33 -13.22
C SER A 161 -21.75 14.49 -12.86
N GLY A 162 -21.53 13.24 -12.49
CA GLY A 162 -22.59 12.26 -12.32
C GLY A 162 -22.16 11.13 -11.39
N PRO A 163 -23.10 10.22 -11.07
CA PRO A 163 -22.86 9.16 -10.09
C PRO A 163 -21.65 8.28 -10.44
N VAL A 164 -21.30 8.18 -11.73
CA VAL A 164 -20.13 7.42 -12.19
C VAL A 164 -18.83 8.01 -11.68
N HIS A 165 -18.67 9.33 -11.73
CA HIS A 165 -17.47 10.01 -11.21
C HIS A 165 -17.32 9.82 -9.71
N ASP A 166 -18.42 9.89 -8.95
CA ASP A 166 -18.40 9.66 -7.51
C ASP A 166 -17.94 8.24 -7.17
N VAL A 167 -18.46 7.22 -7.89
CA VAL A 167 -18.04 5.83 -7.66
C VAL A 167 -16.59 5.59 -8.08
N VAL A 168 -16.12 6.16 -9.20
CA VAL A 168 -14.71 6.07 -9.59
C VAL A 168 -13.82 6.73 -8.53
N ARG A 169 -14.19 7.92 -8.06
CA ARG A 169 -13.50 8.66 -7.00
C ARG A 169 -13.37 7.79 -5.75
N GLU A 170 -14.47 7.26 -5.24
CA GLU A 170 -14.49 6.43 -4.03
C GLU A 170 -13.62 5.16 -4.17
N ILE A 171 -13.73 4.45 -5.30
CA ILE A 171 -12.91 3.24 -5.53
C ILE A 171 -11.43 3.60 -5.64
N VAL A 172 -11.07 4.70 -6.29
CA VAL A 172 -9.67 5.18 -6.37
C VAL A 172 -9.14 5.50 -4.97
N THR A 173 -9.92 6.21 -4.14
CA THR A 173 -9.54 6.45 -2.73
C THR A 173 -9.27 5.13 -2.00
N TYR A 174 -10.15 4.13 -2.12
CA TYR A 174 -9.94 2.83 -1.48
C TYR A 174 -8.69 2.10 -1.98
N ILE A 175 -8.37 2.21 -3.28
CA ILE A 175 -7.15 1.63 -3.85
C ILE A 175 -5.90 2.24 -3.19
N PHE A 176 -5.86 3.57 -3.05
CA PHE A 176 -4.73 4.25 -2.42
C PHE A 176 -4.63 3.98 -0.91
N ASP A 177 -5.76 3.89 -0.21
CA ASP A 177 -5.79 3.52 1.22
C ASP A 177 -5.24 2.11 1.46
N LEU A 178 -5.64 1.16 0.60
CA LEU A 178 -5.09 -0.20 0.65
C LEU A 178 -3.62 -0.24 0.23
N GLY A 179 -3.21 0.60 -0.72
CA GLY A 179 -1.82 0.71 -1.16
C GLY A 179 -0.88 1.16 -0.05
N GLU A 180 -1.28 2.17 0.73
CA GLU A 180 -0.53 2.62 1.91
C GLU A 180 -0.41 1.50 2.95
N THR A 181 -1.50 0.77 3.18
CA THR A 181 -1.51 -0.40 4.08
C THR A 181 -0.56 -1.50 3.58
N PHE A 182 -0.49 -1.72 2.25
CA PHE A 182 0.39 -2.70 1.63
C PHE A 182 1.87 -2.37 1.84
N GLU A 183 2.25 -1.10 1.59
CA GLU A 183 3.62 -0.63 1.75
C GLU A 183 4.11 -0.79 3.19
N LEU A 184 3.24 -0.49 4.17
CA LEU A 184 3.53 -0.67 5.59
C LEU A 184 3.66 -2.16 5.99
N SER A 185 2.85 -3.04 5.41
CA SER A 185 2.78 -4.45 5.80
C SER A 185 3.90 -5.29 5.19
N LEU A 186 4.20 -5.09 3.90
CA LEU A 186 5.08 -5.97 3.14
C LEU A 186 6.44 -5.34 2.81
N GLY A 187 6.59 -4.02 2.98
CA GLY A 187 7.81 -3.29 2.61
C GLY A 187 8.09 -3.25 1.10
N ASP A 188 7.18 -3.84 0.32
CA ASP A 188 7.14 -3.77 -1.14
C ASP A 188 6.11 -2.73 -1.57
N GLU A 189 6.27 -2.20 -2.77
CA GLU A 189 5.39 -1.16 -3.29
C GLU A 189 4.06 -1.76 -3.77
N ALA A 190 2.95 -1.06 -3.48
CA ALA A 190 1.62 -1.53 -3.86
C ALA A 190 1.46 -1.64 -5.39
N PRO A 191 0.85 -2.72 -5.91
CA PRO A 191 0.65 -2.92 -7.34
C PRO A 191 -0.57 -2.13 -7.85
N ILE A 192 -0.60 -0.82 -7.59
CA ILE A 192 -1.62 0.08 -8.13
C ILE A 192 -1.36 0.23 -9.63
N ASP A 193 -2.39 -0.02 -10.44
CA ASP A 193 -2.30 0.08 -11.90
C ASP A 193 -3.55 0.78 -12.46
N LEU A 194 -3.48 2.10 -12.51
CA LEU A 194 -4.51 2.97 -13.07
C LEU A 194 -4.16 3.40 -14.50
N ARG A 195 -3.24 2.72 -15.18
CA ARG A 195 -2.79 3.15 -16.51
C ARG A 195 -3.92 3.28 -17.53
N ASN A 196 -3.81 4.28 -18.41
CA ASN A 196 -4.81 4.58 -19.45
C ASN A 196 -6.22 4.77 -18.87
N THR A 197 -6.33 5.55 -17.80
CA THR A 197 -7.61 5.89 -17.15
C THR A 197 -7.87 7.39 -17.24
N TYR A 198 -9.13 7.76 -17.48
CA TYR A 198 -9.61 9.13 -17.34
C TYR A 198 -10.08 9.37 -15.90
N LEU A 199 -9.40 10.25 -15.16
CA LEU A 199 -9.69 10.58 -13.77
C LEU A 199 -10.11 12.04 -13.68
N HIS A 200 -11.29 12.30 -13.11
CA HIS A 200 -11.89 13.64 -13.11
C HIS A 200 -12.54 14.01 -11.78
N GLY A 201 -12.39 15.28 -11.39
CA GLY A 201 -13.12 15.89 -10.28
C GLY A 201 -12.81 15.23 -8.95
N MET A 202 -11.54 14.97 -8.62
CA MET A 202 -11.20 14.31 -7.35
C MET A 202 -9.96 14.88 -6.69
N THR A 203 -9.93 14.76 -5.37
CA THR A 203 -8.81 15.16 -4.53
C THR A 203 -8.14 13.94 -3.93
N LEU A 204 -6.82 13.87 -4.05
CA LEU A 204 -5.98 12.85 -3.42
C LEU A 204 -5.09 13.52 -2.36
N VAL A 205 -5.24 13.09 -1.11
CA VAL A 205 -4.58 13.73 0.05
C VAL A 205 -3.56 12.78 0.68
N ASP A 206 -2.34 13.25 0.87
CA ASP A 206 -1.25 12.54 1.58
C ASP A 206 -0.99 11.12 1.02
N ARG A 207 -0.90 10.98 -0.31
CA ARG A 207 -0.65 9.70 -0.98
C ARG A 207 0.66 9.65 -1.74
N HIS A 208 1.20 8.44 -1.89
CA HIS A 208 2.31 8.14 -2.78
C HIS A 208 1.80 7.88 -4.21
N VAL A 209 2.16 8.76 -5.14
CA VAL A 209 1.78 8.62 -6.56
C VAL A 209 3.00 8.20 -7.36
N ARG A 210 2.86 7.12 -8.12
CA ARG A 210 3.94 6.60 -8.97
C ARG A 210 3.66 6.83 -10.44
N GLY A 211 4.69 7.23 -11.18
CA GLY A 211 4.53 7.50 -12.60
C GLY A 211 4.15 6.26 -13.43
N ASP A 212 4.65 5.07 -13.06
CA ASP A 212 4.30 3.82 -13.74
C ASP A 212 2.86 3.36 -13.46
N SER A 213 2.33 3.65 -12.26
CA SER A 213 0.94 3.30 -11.91
C SER A 213 -0.10 4.15 -12.63
N VAL A 214 0.28 5.34 -13.11
CA VAL A 214 -0.64 6.27 -13.78
C VAL A 214 -0.29 6.54 -15.25
N SER A 215 0.69 5.86 -15.85
CA SER A 215 1.06 6.05 -17.26
C SER A 215 -0.16 5.97 -18.21
N GLY A 216 -0.27 6.92 -19.13
CA GLY A 216 -1.42 7.04 -20.04
C GLY A 216 -2.67 7.69 -19.44
N CYS A 217 -2.64 8.10 -18.17
CA CYS A 217 -3.79 8.75 -17.54
C CYS A 217 -4.02 10.17 -18.05
N VAL A 218 -5.31 10.53 -18.07
CA VAL A 218 -5.76 11.91 -18.24
C VAL A 218 -6.41 12.32 -16.93
N PHE A 219 -5.83 13.34 -16.29
CA PHE A 219 -6.34 13.98 -15.08
C PHE A 219 -6.99 15.30 -15.48
N ASN A 220 -8.27 15.48 -15.14
CA ASN A 220 -9.00 16.70 -15.44
C ASN A 220 -9.72 17.21 -14.19
N ASP A 221 -9.52 18.46 -13.76
CA ASP A 221 -10.12 18.98 -12.51
C ASP A 221 -9.76 18.07 -11.33
N PHE A 222 -8.46 17.86 -11.10
CA PHE A 222 -7.94 16.91 -10.12
C PHE A 222 -6.99 17.62 -9.16
N ASP A 223 -7.14 17.35 -7.87
CA ASP A 223 -6.29 17.94 -6.84
C ASP A 223 -5.39 16.88 -6.20
N PHE A 224 -4.11 17.18 -6.12
CA PHE A 224 -3.14 16.46 -5.31
C PHE A 224 -2.75 17.36 -4.14
N GLU A 225 -3.07 16.93 -2.92
CA GLU A 225 -2.73 17.65 -1.69
C GLU A 225 -1.77 16.80 -0.86
N GLY A 226 -0.61 17.34 -0.46
CA GLY A 226 0.35 16.62 0.40
C GLY A 226 0.96 15.36 -0.24
N CYS A 227 0.73 15.12 -1.53
CA CYS A 227 1.12 13.90 -2.20
C CYS A 227 2.63 13.87 -2.50
N THR A 228 3.22 12.67 -2.46
CA THR A 228 4.62 12.45 -2.85
C THR A 228 4.69 11.73 -4.18
N PHE A 229 5.41 12.30 -5.13
CA PHE A 229 5.55 11.76 -6.48
C PHE A 229 6.88 11.02 -6.66
N LYS A 230 6.82 9.81 -7.20
CA LYS A 230 7.98 8.96 -7.45
C LYS A 230 7.98 8.35 -8.85
N GLY A 231 9.14 8.34 -9.49
CA GLY A 231 9.34 7.65 -10.76
C GLY A 231 9.11 8.56 -11.96
N TRP A 232 8.71 7.97 -13.09
CA TRP A 232 8.68 8.64 -14.39
C TRP A 232 7.26 9.03 -14.81
N PHE A 233 7.04 10.33 -15.01
CA PHE A 233 5.78 10.90 -15.48
C PHE A 233 5.97 11.41 -16.91
N GLY A 234 5.51 10.63 -17.89
CA GLY A 234 5.91 10.72 -19.30
C GLY A 234 4.97 11.49 -20.23
N GLU A 235 5.25 11.39 -21.54
CA GLU A 235 4.51 12.03 -22.65
C GLU A 235 3.06 11.56 -22.81
N ASP A 236 2.72 10.44 -22.20
CA ASP A 236 1.41 9.82 -22.19
C ASP A 236 0.52 10.35 -21.06
N LEU A 237 1.02 11.28 -20.24
CA LEU A 237 0.25 11.92 -19.17
C LEU A 237 -0.27 13.29 -19.58
N GLU A 238 -1.55 13.49 -19.33
CA GLU A 238 -2.24 14.76 -19.51
C GLU A 238 -2.83 15.20 -18.17
N PHE A 239 -2.45 16.40 -17.74
CA PHE A 239 -2.99 17.10 -16.57
C PHE A 239 -3.65 18.37 -17.09
N GLN A 240 -4.97 18.44 -17.00
CA GLN A 240 -5.78 19.60 -17.34
C GLN A 240 -6.47 20.11 -16.09
N GLU A 241 -6.32 21.40 -15.76
CA GLU A 241 -6.98 21.99 -14.58
C GLU A 241 -6.63 21.20 -13.29
N VAL A 242 -5.38 20.74 -13.18
CA VAL A 242 -4.91 19.93 -12.04
C VAL A 242 -4.13 20.79 -11.08
N GLU A 243 -4.40 20.67 -9.79
CA GLU A 243 -3.66 21.39 -8.75
C GLU A 243 -2.76 20.44 -7.95
N PHE A 244 -1.48 20.78 -7.86
CA PHE A 244 -0.49 20.15 -6.99
C PHE A 244 -0.24 21.08 -5.80
N ARG A 245 -0.98 20.87 -4.73
CA ARG A 245 -0.88 21.61 -3.48
C ARG A 245 0.02 20.86 -2.51
N ASP A 246 1.00 21.55 -1.97
CA ASP A 246 1.77 21.05 -0.83
C ASP A 246 2.47 19.69 -1.12
N CYS A 247 2.77 19.41 -2.40
CA CYS A 247 3.27 18.12 -2.86
C CYS A 247 4.81 18.03 -2.82
N ASP A 248 5.34 16.83 -2.60
CA ASP A 248 6.76 16.53 -2.79
C ASP A 248 7.00 15.91 -4.17
N LEU A 249 7.55 16.72 -5.06
CA LEU A 249 7.83 16.41 -6.45
C LEU A 249 9.32 16.07 -6.68
N ARG A 250 10.17 16.10 -5.63
CA ARG A 250 11.64 15.94 -5.75
C ARG A 250 12.09 14.62 -6.37
N ARG A 251 11.28 13.57 -6.24
CA ARG A 251 11.59 12.21 -6.74
C ARG A 251 10.77 11.84 -7.98
N GLY A 252 9.96 12.77 -8.48
CA GLY A 252 9.25 12.64 -9.75
C GLY A 252 10.10 13.20 -10.89
N ALA A 253 10.17 12.47 -11.99
CA ALA A 253 10.76 12.93 -13.24
C ALA A 253 9.61 13.24 -14.22
N PHE A 254 9.23 14.51 -14.35
CA PHE A 254 8.16 14.95 -15.23
C PHE A 254 8.74 15.31 -16.59
N ARG A 255 8.52 14.45 -17.58
CA ARG A 255 9.14 14.57 -18.89
C ARG A 255 8.10 14.45 -19.99
N SER A 256 8.04 15.48 -20.83
CA SER A 256 7.14 15.52 -21.99
C SER A 256 5.64 15.41 -21.66
N ALA A 257 5.26 15.42 -20.38
CA ALA A 257 3.88 15.49 -19.93
C ALA A 257 3.24 16.86 -20.26
N GLN A 258 1.92 16.87 -20.32
CA GLN A 258 1.12 18.07 -20.58
C GLN A 258 0.46 18.55 -19.28
N TYR A 259 0.66 19.82 -18.95
CA TYR A 259 0.08 20.56 -17.83
C TYR A 259 -0.63 21.77 -18.40
N VAL A 260 -1.89 21.61 -18.78
CA VAL A 260 -2.70 22.70 -19.33
C VAL A 260 -3.51 23.29 -18.19
N GLU A 261 -3.40 24.60 -17.97
CA GLU A 261 -4.17 25.33 -16.94
C GLU A 261 -4.05 24.69 -15.54
N SER A 262 -2.91 24.07 -15.26
CA SER A 262 -2.65 23.38 -13.99
C SER A 262 -1.94 24.30 -12.99
N GLY A 263 -1.95 23.97 -11.70
CA GLY A 263 -1.31 24.76 -10.66
C GLY A 263 -0.30 23.95 -9.86
N PHE A 264 0.88 24.50 -9.61
CA PHE A 264 1.85 24.00 -8.64
C PHE A 264 1.93 25.00 -7.49
N LEU A 265 1.30 24.64 -6.38
CA LEU A 265 1.05 25.51 -5.23
C LEU A 265 1.83 24.98 -4.02
N ARG A 266 2.78 25.74 -3.49
CA ARG A 266 3.57 25.36 -2.30
C ARG A 266 4.25 23.99 -2.40
N SER A 267 4.53 23.54 -3.61
CA SER A 267 5.09 22.21 -3.88
C SER A 267 6.61 22.25 -3.95
N VAL A 268 7.26 21.18 -3.49
CA VAL A 268 8.73 21.06 -3.47
C VAL A 268 9.20 20.33 -4.72
N VAL A 269 10.04 20.95 -5.52
CA VAL A 269 10.64 20.36 -6.73
C VAL A 269 12.13 20.06 -6.54
N GLY A 270 12.66 19.15 -7.35
CA GLY A 270 14.08 18.83 -7.42
C GLY A 270 14.74 19.30 -8.71
N ASP A 271 16.00 18.91 -8.91
CA ASP A 271 16.74 19.18 -10.15
C ASP A 271 16.07 18.52 -11.36
N HIS A 272 16.01 19.27 -12.47
CA HIS A 272 15.44 18.78 -13.73
C HIS A 272 14.04 18.19 -13.60
N SER A 273 13.23 18.74 -12.69
CA SER A 273 11.88 18.24 -12.43
C SER A 273 11.03 18.24 -13.68
N PHE A 274 11.12 19.29 -14.51
CA PHE A 274 10.32 19.44 -15.72
C PHE A 274 11.20 19.48 -16.97
N MET A 275 11.00 18.52 -17.87
CA MET A 275 11.78 18.41 -19.09
C MET A 275 10.91 18.13 -20.31
N GLY A 276 10.84 19.05 -21.26
CA GLY A 276 10.04 18.85 -22.48
C GLY A 276 8.54 19.00 -22.26
N CYS A 277 8.10 19.48 -21.09
CA CYS A 277 6.69 19.58 -20.73
C CYS A 277 5.98 20.73 -21.46
N ARG A 278 4.69 20.55 -21.75
CA ARG A 278 3.82 21.66 -22.15
C ARG A 278 3.14 22.21 -20.90
N MET A 279 3.32 23.50 -20.60
CA MET A 279 2.87 24.13 -19.35
C MET A 279 1.99 25.36 -19.63
N SER A 280 1.23 25.31 -20.73
CA SER A 280 0.44 26.44 -21.19
C SER A 280 -0.61 26.84 -20.15
N GLY A 281 -0.59 28.10 -19.73
CA GLY A 281 -1.49 28.60 -18.69
C GLY A 281 -1.26 28.01 -17.29
N THR A 282 -0.14 27.31 -17.06
CA THR A 282 0.18 26.75 -15.74
C THR A 282 0.53 27.86 -14.75
N LEU A 283 0.08 27.72 -13.50
CA LEU A 283 0.43 28.59 -12.38
C LEU A 283 1.52 27.94 -11.52
N PHE A 284 2.61 28.66 -11.27
CA PHE A 284 3.66 28.28 -10.31
C PHE A 284 3.66 29.27 -9.15
N ASN A 285 2.94 28.92 -8.08
CA ASN A 285 2.80 29.79 -6.92
C ASN A 285 3.50 29.16 -5.70
N VAL A 286 4.51 29.85 -5.17
CA VAL A 286 5.37 29.38 -4.07
C VAL A 286 5.99 28.01 -4.37
N LEU A 287 6.70 27.87 -5.50
CA LEU A 287 7.51 26.66 -5.69
C LEU A 287 8.67 26.66 -4.69
N LEU A 288 9.02 25.49 -4.17
CA LEU A 288 10.10 25.34 -3.18
C LEU A 288 11.16 24.39 -3.74
N TRP A 289 12.45 24.64 -3.49
CA TRP A 289 13.50 23.70 -3.90
C TRP A 289 14.77 23.76 -3.02
N PRO A 290 15.57 22.67 -2.98
CA PRO A 290 16.84 22.64 -2.25
C PRO A 290 17.86 23.67 -2.77
N THR A 291 18.77 24.11 -1.91
CA THR A 291 19.92 24.94 -2.33
C THR A 291 20.70 24.27 -3.46
N ASN A 292 21.02 25.04 -4.51
CA ASN A 292 21.69 24.61 -5.75
C ASN A 292 20.82 23.86 -6.77
N THR A 293 19.49 23.88 -6.62
CA THR A 293 18.63 23.35 -7.68
C THR A 293 18.78 24.19 -8.95
N GLN A 294 19.12 23.57 -10.07
CA GLN A 294 19.31 24.25 -11.36
C GLN A 294 18.43 23.64 -12.44
N HIS A 295 18.13 24.43 -13.48
CA HIS A 295 17.46 23.95 -14.68
C HIS A 295 16.11 23.26 -14.40
N ILE A 296 15.29 23.90 -13.57
CA ILE A 296 13.96 23.42 -13.17
C ILE A 296 13.10 23.15 -14.40
N PHE A 297 13.13 24.09 -15.36
CA PHE A 297 12.44 23.99 -16.63
C PHE A 297 13.46 23.80 -17.75
N THR A 298 13.43 22.64 -18.40
CA THR A 298 14.32 22.34 -19.52
C THR A 298 13.52 21.97 -20.75
N ARG A 299 13.60 22.75 -21.83
CA ARG A 299 12.85 22.51 -23.07
C ARG A 299 11.33 22.49 -22.89
N CYS A 300 10.83 23.22 -21.90
CA CYS A 300 9.39 23.33 -21.67
C CYS A 300 8.79 24.43 -22.55
N ASP A 301 7.53 24.23 -22.91
CA ASP A 301 6.67 25.28 -23.45
C ASP A 301 5.99 26.01 -22.29
N LEU A 302 6.34 27.28 -22.08
CA LEU A 302 5.91 28.11 -20.96
C LEU A 302 4.92 29.21 -21.39
N SER A 303 4.15 28.92 -22.44
CA SER A 303 3.21 29.88 -23.04
C SER A 303 2.13 30.31 -22.04
N GLY A 304 2.11 31.59 -21.68
CA GLY A 304 1.13 32.13 -20.72
C GLY A 304 1.22 31.52 -19.32
N THR A 305 2.37 30.91 -18.97
CA THR A 305 2.62 30.42 -17.62
C THR A 305 2.73 31.60 -16.65
N ASP A 306 2.14 31.48 -15.47
CA ASP A 306 2.23 32.51 -14.44
C ASP A 306 3.17 32.09 -13.31
N PHE A 307 4.21 32.89 -13.06
CA PHE A 307 5.14 32.74 -11.95
C PHE A 307 4.88 33.77 -10.84
N ALA A 308 3.76 34.50 -10.91
CA ALA A 308 3.44 35.51 -9.93
C ALA A 308 3.39 34.88 -8.54
N TYR A 309 4.26 35.40 -7.69
CA TYR A 309 4.23 35.11 -6.28
C TYR A 309 3.02 35.82 -5.69
N ALA A 310 1.98 35.07 -5.32
CA ALA A 310 0.89 35.64 -4.54
C ALA A 310 1.41 35.84 -3.10
N ASP A 311 1.88 37.05 -2.82
CA ASP A 311 2.40 37.48 -1.50
C ASP A 311 1.31 37.55 -0.41
N ASP A 312 0.05 37.33 -0.79
CA ASP A 312 -1.08 37.29 0.12
C ASP A 312 -1.19 35.92 0.80
N ASP A 313 -0.32 35.58 1.76
CA ASP A 313 -0.81 34.73 2.86
C ASP A 313 0.04 34.67 4.14
N GLU A 314 -0.64 34.93 5.27
CA GLU A 314 -0.22 34.56 6.63
C GLU A 314 0.06 33.05 6.75
N ASP A 315 -0.43 32.23 5.82
CA ASP A 315 -0.24 30.77 5.78
C ASP A 315 1.19 30.33 5.45
N LEU A 316 2.04 31.17 4.84
CA LEU A 316 3.47 30.87 4.70
C LEU A 316 4.20 30.75 6.05
N GLN A 317 3.71 31.43 7.10
CA GLN A 317 4.27 31.30 8.45
C GLN A 317 3.98 29.93 9.07
N ARG A 318 2.92 29.22 8.63
CA ARG A 318 2.65 27.84 9.09
C ARG A 318 3.56 26.81 8.43
N TYR A 319 4.21 27.18 7.33
CA TYR A 319 5.13 26.33 6.58
C TYR A 319 6.57 26.30 7.13
N GLU A 320 6.78 26.65 8.41
CA GLU A 320 8.05 26.47 9.11
C GLU A 320 8.49 24.99 9.25
N PHE A 321 7.70 24.04 8.76
CA PHE A 321 7.90 22.60 9.00
C PHE A 321 9.07 21.96 8.23
N GLN A 322 9.76 22.65 7.33
CA GLN A 322 10.94 22.11 6.62
C GLN A 322 12.04 23.15 6.29
N LYS A 323 12.14 24.20 7.10
CA LYS A 323 12.99 25.38 6.85
C LYS A 323 14.50 25.10 6.78
N ASP A 324 14.95 23.93 7.24
CA ASP A 324 16.39 23.63 7.34
C ASP A 324 17.05 23.23 6.00
N ALA A 325 16.29 23.03 4.91
CA ALA A 325 16.87 22.58 3.64
C ALA A 325 16.22 23.13 2.34
N VAL A 326 15.11 23.87 2.42
CA VAL A 326 14.34 24.29 1.25
C VAL A 326 14.11 25.80 1.32
N HIS A 327 14.47 26.53 0.27
CA HIS A 327 14.27 27.97 0.17
C HIS A 327 13.06 28.27 -0.71
N THR A 328 12.39 29.37 -0.41
CA THR A 328 11.44 29.97 -1.35
C THR A 328 12.17 30.27 -2.65
N ALA A 329 11.53 29.92 -3.76
CA ALA A 329 12.04 30.05 -5.10
C ALA A 329 12.52 31.47 -5.45
N GLU A 330 13.82 31.74 -5.37
CA GLU A 330 14.44 32.81 -6.16
C GLU A 330 14.78 32.22 -7.54
N TYR A 331 13.92 32.46 -8.53
CA TYR A 331 14.20 32.06 -9.90
C TYR A 331 15.46 32.77 -10.40
N THR A 332 16.27 32.08 -11.19
CA THR A 332 17.42 32.67 -11.90
C THR A 332 17.25 32.41 -13.39
N PRO A 333 17.96 33.13 -14.28
CA PRO A 333 18.01 32.80 -15.70
C PRO A 333 18.29 31.31 -15.97
N ASP A 334 19.18 30.70 -15.17
CA ASP A 334 19.56 29.29 -15.30
C ASP A 334 18.42 28.31 -14.94
N SER A 335 17.37 28.77 -14.25
CA SER A 335 16.16 27.99 -14.00
C SER A 335 15.41 27.65 -15.30
N PHE A 336 15.63 28.43 -16.37
CA PHE A 336 14.94 28.32 -17.66
C PHE A 336 15.93 27.94 -18.77
N ARG A 337 16.00 26.66 -19.12
CA ARG A 337 16.95 26.16 -20.12
C ARG A 337 16.25 25.75 -21.41
N ALA A 338 16.53 26.49 -22.49
CA ALA A 338 16.03 26.19 -23.84
C ALA A 338 14.50 26.05 -23.89
N CYS A 339 13.78 26.84 -23.08
CA CYS A 339 12.32 26.87 -23.08
C CYS A 339 11.79 27.65 -24.29
N THR A 340 10.52 27.45 -24.61
CA THR A 340 9.85 28.07 -25.75
C THR A 340 8.52 28.70 -25.34
N VAL A 341 8.02 29.59 -26.19
CA VAL A 341 6.64 30.09 -26.16
C VAL A 341 6.04 30.02 -27.58
N GLU A 342 4.73 29.80 -27.68
CA GLU A 342 4.00 29.61 -28.93
C GLU A 342 3.98 30.91 -29.75
N HIS A 343 3.75 32.04 -29.07
CA HIS A 343 3.59 33.37 -29.67
C HIS A 343 4.35 34.43 -28.87
N GLU A 344 4.69 35.54 -29.51
CA GLU A 344 5.39 36.67 -28.88
C GLU A 344 4.60 37.30 -27.73
N ASP A 345 3.27 37.25 -27.80
CA ASP A 345 2.36 37.78 -26.77
C ASP A 345 2.06 36.77 -25.64
N ALA A 346 2.55 35.53 -25.74
CA ALA A 346 2.31 34.46 -24.77
C ALA A 346 3.49 34.30 -23.79
N LEU A 347 4.13 35.41 -23.42
CA LEU A 347 5.25 35.38 -22.48
C LEU A 347 4.78 34.98 -21.07
N PRO A 348 5.63 34.29 -20.30
CA PRO A 348 5.33 34.03 -18.91
C PRO A 348 5.23 35.32 -18.10
N THR A 349 4.29 35.37 -17.15
CA THR A 349 4.04 36.52 -16.28
C THR A 349 4.60 36.30 -14.88
N GLY A 350 4.67 37.37 -14.08
CA GLY A 350 5.00 37.30 -12.65
C GLY A 350 6.49 37.16 -12.33
N LEU A 351 7.34 36.96 -13.34
CA LEU A 351 8.80 36.95 -13.22
C LEU A 351 9.37 38.29 -12.73
N GLU A 352 8.64 39.39 -12.93
CA GLU A 352 8.96 40.72 -12.43
C GLU A 352 8.84 40.88 -10.91
N PHE A 353 8.14 39.96 -10.25
CA PHE A 353 8.02 39.90 -8.79
C PHE A 353 9.11 39.05 -8.14
N ASN A 354 9.93 38.36 -8.94
CA ASN A 354 11.09 37.63 -8.43
C ASN A 354 12.12 38.60 -7.81
N GLU A 355 12.92 38.12 -6.85
CA GLU A 355 14.06 38.86 -6.32
C GLU A 355 15.37 38.13 -6.64
N PRO A 356 16.27 38.71 -7.48
CA PRO A 356 16.09 39.93 -8.26
C PRO A 356 15.05 39.77 -9.41
N PRO A 357 14.41 40.86 -9.87
CA PRO A 357 13.40 40.78 -10.94
C PRO A 357 13.98 40.21 -12.23
N LEU A 358 13.19 39.37 -12.89
CA LEU A 358 13.53 38.79 -14.19
C LEU A 358 12.66 39.42 -15.28
N ALA A 359 13.17 39.40 -16.50
CA ALA A 359 12.44 39.77 -17.70
C ALA A 359 12.48 38.62 -18.70
N ALA A 360 11.32 38.32 -19.29
CA ALA A 360 11.18 37.33 -20.35
C ALA A 360 11.07 38.02 -21.71
N THR A 361 11.77 37.49 -22.71
CA THR A 361 11.67 37.93 -24.11
C THR A 361 11.54 36.75 -25.04
N ALA A 362 10.75 36.91 -26.09
CA ALA A 362 10.54 35.90 -27.12
C ALA A 362 11.48 36.18 -28.30
N VAL A 363 12.35 35.23 -28.62
CA VAL A 363 13.25 35.32 -29.78
C VAL A 363 12.84 34.29 -30.82
N LYS A 364 12.47 34.74 -32.02
CA LYS A 364 12.02 33.85 -33.10
C LYS A 364 13.04 32.72 -33.35
N SER A 365 12.57 31.47 -33.34
CA SER A 365 13.44 30.31 -33.52
C SER A 365 13.97 30.22 -34.96
N GLU A 366 15.26 29.93 -35.12
CA GLU A 366 15.89 29.72 -36.44
C GLU A 366 15.28 28.53 -37.20
N THR A 367 14.70 27.57 -36.47
CA THR A 367 14.05 26.38 -37.03
C THR A 367 12.66 26.66 -37.61
N GLY A 368 12.11 27.86 -37.39
CA GLY A 368 10.84 28.31 -37.97
C GLY A 368 9.58 27.87 -37.23
N SER A 369 9.68 27.03 -36.19
CA SER A 369 8.56 26.65 -35.32
C SER A 369 8.68 27.31 -33.95
N GLY A 370 7.94 28.39 -33.72
CA GLY A 370 7.81 29.06 -32.41
C GLY A 370 8.91 30.06 -32.05
N TYR A 371 8.91 30.45 -30.78
CA TYR A 371 9.85 31.42 -30.20
C TYR A 371 10.62 30.76 -29.06
N ASN A 372 11.94 30.97 -29.03
CA ASN A 372 12.77 30.63 -27.89
C ASN A 372 12.55 31.66 -26.78
N LEU A 373 12.35 31.18 -25.56
CA LEU A 373 12.27 32.04 -24.38
C LEU A 373 13.68 32.38 -23.89
N VAL A 374 13.97 33.67 -23.78
CA VAL A 374 15.19 34.19 -23.15
C VAL A 374 14.77 34.91 -21.88
N VAL A 375 15.30 34.46 -20.74
CA VAL A 375 15.06 35.05 -19.42
C VAL A 375 16.36 35.65 -18.91
N ASP A 376 16.36 36.93 -18.59
CA ASP A 376 17.51 37.66 -18.08
C ASP A 376 17.14 38.47 -16.82
N PHE A 377 18.15 38.87 -16.04
CA PHE A 377 17.93 39.80 -14.95
C PHE A 377 17.51 41.17 -15.49
N ARG A 378 16.46 41.75 -14.90
CA ARG A 378 16.04 43.10 -15.25
C ARG A 378 16.99 44.12 -14.61
N ASP A 379 17.53 45.01 -15.43
CA ASP A 379 18.48 46.03 -14.97
C ASP A 379 17.79 46.96 -13.97
N ARG A 380 18.29 47.02 -12.73
CA ARG A 380 17.62 47.70 -11.59
C ARG A 380 17.39 49.20 -11.82
N LYS A 381 18.08 49.80 -12.79
CA LYS A 381 18.02 51.24 -13.10
C LYS A 381 16.71 51.68 -13.76
N GLU A 382 15.95 50.78 -14.37
CA GLU A 382 14.70 51.16 -15.06
C GLU A 382 13.51 51.35 -14.11
N ARG A 383 13.60 50.93 -12.83
CA ARG A 383 12.49 51.01 -11.87
C ARG A 383 12.38 52.34 -11.11
N GLU A 384 13.34 53.26 -11.26
CA GLU A 384 13.28 54.57 -10.57
C GLU A 384 12.50 55.63 -11.37
N ASP A 385 12.17 55.36 -12.64
CA ASP A 385 11.56 56.33 -13.57
C ASP A 385 10.08 56.03 -13.96
N ASP A 386 9.52 54.89 -13.55
CA ASP A 386 8.11 54.48 -13.73
C ASP A 386 7.38 54.45 -12.37
#